data_AF-A0A3M6TCH4-F1
#
_entry.id   AF-A0A3M6TCH4-F1
#
_cell.length_a   1.000
_cell.length_b   1.000
_cell.length_c   1.000
_cell.angle_alpha   90.00
_cell.angle_beta   90.00
_cell.angle_gamma   90.00
#
_symmetry.space_group_name_H-M   'P 1'
#
loop_
_entity.id
_entity.type
_entity.pdbx_description
1 polymer ?
#
loop_
_entity_poly.entity_id
_entity_poly.type
_entity_poly.pdbx_seq_one_letter_code
_entity_poly.pdbx_strand_id
1 'polypeptide(L)'
;KAGEGGSYGNLGNAYQGLRKFKTAIDCYQRDLEIAKEVGDKAGEGISYGNLGIAYCTLRQFKTAIEFHQRHLEIAKEVGDKAEEGRSYCLLGGIHLRQRESKTAIECYQRHLEISKEVGDKTGEACSLCSLGVSFEYQGDLMRAFDYYYSSVELYDDIRASLQLNDQWKICYRNQHKAAYKGLWRINLSRGQVVKALLAIEKGRAQALRDLMVTKYQPGDSLTPSASRISLRWVPLSTVFIAINGPCVNFWVCLSENNIQMRQVHVNNYKFENELEVFIQHLNKTALKEIGAKRTITIENPPLDSLTEEEVANDVIRVNVRHSQSSALKKLHDIIVTPIADLIEGNDEITFVPEGPFSLVPFAALRDSNSSYLSDSFRIRVLPSLTTLQLIHDSPADFHVKTGALLVGDPCFKHIIYEGGLLVQLPGARKEVEMIGRIFNVSPLTGEMATKVEVLKRISSVALVHIAAHGKMETGEVILAPNTTRDNPQPQERDYLLTMKD
;
A
#
# COMPACT_ATOMS: atom_id res chain seq x y z
N LYS A 1 41.83 -1.69 8.28
CA LYS A 1 41.21 -2.84 8.99
C LYS A 1 39.80 -2.51 9.50
N ALA A 2 39.60 -1.71 10.55
CA ALA A 2 38.23 -1.43 11.03
C ALA A 2 37.24 -0.90 9.94
N GLY A 3 37.65 0.10 9.14
CA GLY A 3 36.82 0.59 8.01
C GLY A 3 36.66 -0.40 6.86
N GLU A 4 37.55 -1.38 6.75
CA GLU A 4 37.44 -2.48 5.77
C GLU A 4 36.37 -3.49 6.22
N GLY A 5 36.33 -3.82 7.52
CA GLY A 5 35.26 -4.64 8.12
C GLY A 5 33.88 -4.03 7.87
N GLY A 6 33.69 -2.76 8.25
CA GLY A 6 32.43 -2.06 7.99
C GLY A 6 32.03 -2.00 6.51
N SER A 7 33.01 -1.97 5.60
CA SER A 7 32.75 -2.07 4.15
C SER A 7 32.25 -3.47 3.74
N TYR A 8 32.83 -4.54 4.30
CA TYR A 8 32.34 -5.90 4.10
C TYR A 8 30.94 -6.10 4.70
N GLY A 9 30.65 -5.56 5.88
CA GLY A 9 29.31 -5.59 6.48
C GLY A 9 28.27 -4.92 5.57
N ASN A 10 28.58 -3.73 5.04
CA ASN A 10 27.72 -3.03 4.09
C ASN A 10 27.53 -3.79 2.77
N LEU A 11 28.59 -4.41 2.25
CA LEU A 11 28.52 -5.25 1.05
C LEU A 11 27.65 -6.49 1.29
N GLY A 12 27.75 -7.08 2.48
CA GLY A 12 26.88 -8.17 2.92
C GLY A 12 25.41 -7.76 2.91
N ASN A 13 25.08 -6.59 3.46
CA ASN A 13 23.72 -6.03 3.45
C ASN A 13 23.20 -5.83 2.01
N ALA A 14 24.05 -5.33 1.11
CA ALA A 14 23.69 -5.18 -0.31
C ALA A 14 23.41 -6.53 -0.98
N TYR A 15 24.26 -7.54 -0.76
CA TYR A 15 24.05 -8.89 -1.31
C TYR A 15 22.83 -9.59 -0.71
N GLN A 16 22.54 -9.36 0.58
CA GLN A 16 21.33 -9.83 1.24
C GLN A 16 20.08 -9.24 0.56
N GLY A 17 20.07 -7.93 0.27
CA GLY A 17 19.00 -7.27 -0.48
C GLY A 17 18.81 -7.82 -1.89
N LEU A 18 19.90 -8.20 -2.55
CA LEU A 18 19.90 -8.85 -3.88
C LEU A 18 19.55 -10.35 -3.83
N ARG A 19 19.21 -10.91 -2.65
CA ARG A 19 18.96 -12.34 -2.43
C ARG A 19 20.15 -13.26 -2.75
N LYS A 20 21.37 -12.72 -2.76
CA LYS A 20 22.62 -13.49 -2.91
C LYS A 20 23.15 -13.90 -1.53
N PHE A 21 22.37 -14.75 -0.85
CA PHE A 21 22.58 -15.06 0.58
C PHE A 21 23.94 -15.68 0.90
N LYS A 22 24.46 -16.55 0.03
CA LYS A 22 25.80 -17.15 0.24
C LYS A 22 26.90 -16.09 0.22
N THR A 23 26.87 -15.20 -0.78
CA THR A 23 27.84 -14.10 -0.87
C THR A 23 27.70 -13.10 0.28
N ALA A 24 26.46 -12.88 0.77
CA ALA A 24 26.24 -12.06 1.96
C ALA A 24 26.90 -12.68 3.20
N ILE A 25 26.75 -14.00 3.40
CA ILE A 25 27.40 -14.75 4.50
C ILE A 25 28.92 -14.62 4.42
N ASP A 26 29.51 -14.78 3.24
CA ASP A 26 30.97 -14.64 3.06
C ASP A 26 31.45 -13.24 3.46
N CYS A 27 30.67 -12.20 3.11
CA CYS A 27 30.99 -10.81 3.49
C CYS A 27 30.86 -10.59 5.01
N TYR A 28 29.79 -11.06 5.64
CA TYR A 28 29.61 -10.93 7.09
C TYR A 28 30.63 -11.74 7.89
N GLN A 29 31.06 -12.90 7.38
CA GLN A 29 32.11 -13.69 8.00
C GLN A 29 33.45 -12.94 7.99
N ARG A 30 33.75 -12.22 6.90
CA ARG A 30 34.95 -11.40 6.78
C ARG A 30 34.90 -10.15 7.65
N ASP A 31 33.73 -9.53 7.77
CA ASP A 31 33.46 -8.45 8.73
C ASP A 31 33.72 -8.93 10.17
N LEU A 32 33.18 -10.10 10.54
CA LEU A 32 33.39 -10.73 11.84
C LEU A 32 34.86 -11.01 12.16
N GLU A 33 35.60 -11.55 11.19
CA GLU A 33 37.05 -11.83 11.32
C GLU A 33 37.83 -10.54 11.58
N ILE A 34 37.55 -9.50 10.80
CA ILE A 34 38.20 -8.19 10.95
C ILE A 34 37.84 -7.57 12.30
N ALA A 35 36.57 -7.61 12.72
CA ALA A 35 36.12 -7.09 14.01
C ALA A 35 36.88 -7.76 15.17
N LYS A 36 37.06 -9.08 15.11
CA LYS A 36 37.89 -9.82 16.08
C LYS A 36 39.36 -9.41 16.04
N GLU A 37 39.95 -9.28 14.85
CA GLU A 37 41.36 -8.87 14.70
C GLU A 37 41.64 -7.50 15.29
N VAL A 38 40.70 -6.56 15.17
CA VAL A 38 40.86 -5.19 15.68
C VAL A 38 40.32 -5.02 17.12
N GLY A 39 39.73 -6.06 17.70
CA GLY A 39 39.15 -6.03 19.04
C GLY A 39 37.85 -5.23 19.16
N ASP A 40 37.13 -5.00 18.05
CA ASP A 40 35.85 -4.29 18.03
C ASP A 40 34.71 -5.22 18.45
N LYS A 41 34.44 -5.29 19.76
CA LYS A 41 33.38 -6.13 20.32
C LYS A 41 31.99 -5.75 19.81
N ALA A 42 31.70 -4.46 19.62
CA ALA A 42 30.41 -4.04 19.09
C ALA A 42 30.24 -4.51 17.63
N GLY A 43 31.28 -4.36 16.81
CA GLY A 43 31.34 -4.86 15.44
C GLY A 43 31.21 -6.39 15.34
N GLU A 44 31.80 -7.15 16.28
CA GLU A 44 31.61 -8.59 16.39
C GLU A 44 30.13 -8.94 16.59
N GLY A 45 29.45 -8.25 17.51
CA GLY A 45 28.02 -8.43 17.79
C GLY A 45 27.14 -8.17 16.58
N ILE A 46 27.37 -7.05 15.88
CA ILE A 46 26.63 -6.68 14.66
C ILE A 46 26.83 -7.75 13.57
N SER A 47 28.07 -8.21 13.37
CA SER A 47 28.39 -9.24 12.38
C SER A 47 27.66 -10.56 12.69
N TYR A 48 27.63 -10.97 13.96
CA TYR A 48 26.87 -12.14 14.40
C TYR A 48 25.36 -11.98 14.17
N GLY A 49 24.79 -10.81 14.46
CA GLY A 49 23.39 -10.51 14.18
C GLY A 49 23.06 -10.63 12.68
N ASN A 50 23.93 -10.11 11.82
CA ASN A 50 23.76 -10.17 10.36
C ASN A 50 23.88 -11.61 9.82
N LEU A 51 24.83 -12.40 10.31
CA LEU A 51 24.92 -13.83 10.01
C LEU A 51 23.65 -14.57 10.42
N GLY A 52 23.13 -14.31 11.62
CA GLY A 52 21.88 -14.89 12.11
C GLY A 52 20.70 -14.62 11.16
N ILE A 53 20.55 -13.39 10.66
CA ILE A 53 19.53 -13.03 9.66
C ILE A 53 19.72 -13.83 8.35
N ALA A 54 20.96 -13.94 7.85
CA ALA A 54 21.26 -14.66 6.63
C ALA A 54 20.92 -16.16 6.74
N TYR A 55 21.32 -16.80 7.85
CA TYR A 55 20.99 -18.20 8.13
C TYR A 55 19.49 -18.43 8.36
N CYS A 56 18.80 -17.50 9.02
CA CYS A 56 17.35 -17.54 9.19
C CYS A 56 16.63 -17.49 7.83
N THR A 57 17.15 -16.69 6.89
CA THR A 57 16.62 -16.60 5.52
C THR A 57 16.81 -17.90 4.74
N LEU A 58 17.90 -18.62 5.00
CA LEU A 58 18.15 -19.97 4.47
C LEU A 58 17.38 -21.08 5.22
N ARG A 59 16.49 -20.73 6.15
CA ARG A 59 15.74 -21.66 7.03
C ARG A 59 16.63 -22.55 7.91
N GLN A 60 17.89 -22.14 8.13
CA GLN A 60 18.81 -22.81 9.06
C GLN A 60 18.62 -22.23 10.47
N PHE A 61 17.46 -22.52 11.06
CA PHE A 61 17.02 -21.85 12.28
C PHE A 61 17.90 -22.14 13.50
N LYS A 62 18.44 -23.35 13.64
CA LYS A 62 19.33 -23.71 14.74
C LYS A 62 20.62 -22.86 14.72
N THR A 63 21.27 -22.78 13.56
CA THR A 63 22.45 -21.95 13.34
C THR A 63 22.15 -20.46 13.55
N ALA A 64 20.99 -20.00 13.09
CA ALA A 64 20.58 -18.61 13.29
C ALA A 64 20.40 -18.27 14.78
N ILE A 65 19.83 -19.18 15.58
CA ILE A 65 19.70 -19.00 17.04
C ILE A 65 21.08 -18.90 17.69
N GLU A 66 22.02 -19.77 17.34
CA GLU A 66 23.39 -19.72 17.89
C GLU A 66 24.05 -18.36 17.63
N PHE A 67 23.91 -17.82 16.41
CA PHE A 67 24.44 -16.51 16.07
C PHE A 67 23.73 -15.35 16.78
N HIS A 68 22.40 -15.38 16.88
CA HIS A 68 21.66 -14.35 17.61
C HIS A 68 21.88 -14.40 19.12
N GLN A 69 22.11 -15.59 19.69
CA GLN A 69 22.48 -15.74 21.09
C GLN A 69 23.86 -15.14 21.34
N ARG A 70 24.81 -15.31 20.42
CA ARG A 70 26.13 -14.68 20.52
C ARG A 70 26.07 -13.15 20.38
N HIS A 71 25.24 -12.65 19.47
CA HIS A 71 24.92 -11.23 19.36
C HIS A 71 24.35 -10.68 20.67
N LEU A 72 23.39 -11.38 21.28
CA LEU A 72 22.79 -11.01 22.57
C LEU A 72 23.81 -10.96 23.71
N GLU A 73 24.69 -11.97 23.80
CA GLU A 73 25.75 -12.02 24.82
C GLU A 73 26.69 -10.82 24.71
N ILE A 74 27.13 -10.51 23.48
CA ILE A 74 28.02 -9.38 23.22
C ILE A 74 27.33 -8.05 23.51
N ALA A 75 26.07 -7.88 23.08
CA ALA A 75 25.30 -6.66 23.35
C ALA A 75 25.20 -6.38 24.86
N LYS A 76 25.00 -7.43 25.67
CA LYS A 76 25.03 -7.33 27.14
C LYS A 76 26.42 -7.01 27.69
N GLU A 77 27.47 -7.64 27.15
CA GLU A 77 28.87 -7.40 27.56
C GLU A 77 29.28 -5.93 27.34
N VAL A 78 28.90 -5.35 26.21
CA VAL A 78 29.24 -3.95 25.87
C VAL A 78 28.23 -2.94 26.41
N GLY A 79 27.12 -3.40 27.01
CA GLY A 79 26.06 -2.55 27.55
C GLY A 79 25.18 -1.86 26.49
N ASP A 80 25.16 -2.35 25.25
CA ASP A 80 24.32 -1.83 24.18
C ASP A 80 22.89 -2.38 24.31
N LYS A 81 22.04 -1.60 24.99
CA LYS A 81 20.64 -1.94 25.20
C LYS A 81 19.83 -2.00 23.90
N ALA A 82 20.14 -1.16 22.91
CA ALA A 82 19.39 -1.17 21.65
C ALA A 82 19.65 -2.48 20.88
N GLU A 83 20.91 -2.90 20.80
CA GLU A 83 21.26 -4.18 20.18
C GLU A 83 20.80 -5.38 21.01
N GLU A 84 20.79 -5.30 22.36
CA GLU A 84 20.19 -6.33 23.23
C GLU A 84 18.71 -6.57 22.86
N GLY A 85 17.94 -5.48 22.74
CA GLY A 85 16.54 -5.53 22.32
C GLY A 85 16.38 -6.14 20.93
N ARG A 86 17.22 -5.73 19.97
CA ARG A 86 17.20 -6.24 18.60
C ARG A 86 17.47 -7.74 18.55
N SER A 87 18.41 -8.26 19.33
CA SER A 87 18.66 -9.71 19.43
C SER A 87 17.43 -10.46 19.94
N TYR A 88 16.75 -9.96 20.98
CA TYR A 88 15.52 -10.57 21.49
C TYR A 88 14.41 -10.57 20.42
N CYS A 89 14.22 -9.48 19.69
CA CYS A 89 13.24 -9.41 18.60
C CYS A 89 13.51 -10.48 17.51
N LEU A 90 14.78 -10.64 17.11
CA LEU A 90 15.20 -11.60 16.09
C LEU A 90 15.02 -13.06 16.57
N LEU A 91 15.40 -13.36 17.82
CA LEU A 91 15.15 -14.67 18.44
C LEU A 91 13.65 -14.99 18.51
N GLY A 92 12.82 -14.03 18.94
CA GLY A 92 11.37 -14.18 18.98
C GLY A 92 10.78 -14.54 17.62
N GLY A 93 11.27 -13.91 16.55
CA GLY A 93 10.86 -14.21 15.17
C GLY A 93 11.21 -15.63 14.72
N ILE A 94 12.36 -16.16 15.17
CA ILE A 94 12.77 -17.53 14.84
C ILE A 94 11.96 -18.55 15.63
N HIS A 95 11.77 -18.33 16.94
CA HIS A 95 10.94 -19.22 17.78
C HIS A 95 9.50 -19.28 17.28
N LEU A 96 8.93 -18.15 16.85
CA LEU A 96 7.59 -18.14 16.25
C LEU A 96 7.51 -19.00 14.97
N ARG A 97 8.53 -18.95 14.11
CA ARG A 97 8.62 -19.81 12.92
C ARG A 97 8.78 -21.30 13.25
N GLN A 98 9.39 -21.62 14.39
CA GLN A 98 9.50 -22.97 14.92
C GLN A 98 8.24 -23.44 15.68
N ARG A 99 7.18 -22.60 15.73
CA ARG A 99 5.94 -22.83 16.49
C ARG A 99 6.13 -22.86 18.02
N GLU A 100 7.24 -22.31 18.51
CA GLU A 100 7.55 -22.17 19.94
C GLU A 100 7.00 -20.82 20.46
N SER A 101 5.68 -20.68 20.44
CA SER A 101 5.01 -19.39 20.70
C SER A 101 5.27 -18.83 22.10
N LYS A 102 5.44 -19.67 23.13
CA LYS A 102 5.73 -19.23 24.50
C LYS A 102 7.08 -18.51 24.59
N THR A 103 8.14 -19.14 24.07
CA THR A 103 9.49 -18.56 24.02
C THR A 103 9.50 -17.27 23.18
N ALA A 104 8.76 -17.25 22.06
CA ALA A 104 8.63 -16.06 21.24
C ALA A 104 8.01 -14.88 22.02
N ILE A 105 6.95 -15.13 22.79
CA ILE A 105 6.32 -14.10 23.65
C ILE A 105 7.29 -13.57 24.68
N GLU A 106 8.05 -14.44 25.35
CA GLU A 106 9.07 -14.01 26.33
C GLU A 106 10.13 -13.11 25.68
N CYS A 107 10.64 -13.49 24.50
CA CYS A 107 11.58 -12.67 23.75
C CYS A 107 10.98 -11.31 23.35
N TYR A 108 9.75 -11.27 22.83
CA TYR A 108 9.11 -10.02 22.44
C TYR A 108 8.74 -9.14 23.63
N GLN A 109 8.42 -9.72 24.79
CA GLN A 109 8.20 -9.00 26.03
C GLN A 109 9.49 -8.34 26.54
N ARG A 110 10.63 -9.03 26.44
CA ARG A 110 11.95 -8.43 26.74
C ARG A 110 12.30 -7.31 25.78
N HIS A 111 12.08 -7.50 24.47
CA HIS A 111 12.28 -6.44 23.49
C HIS A 111 11.39 -5.22 23.77
N LEU A 112 10.14 -5.44 24.20
CA LEU A 112 9.21 -4.37 24.59
C LEU A 112 9.72 -3.57 25.81
N GLU A 113 10.18 -4.26 26.85
CA GLU A 113 10.75 -3.65 28.06
C GLU A 113 11.97 -2.78 27.72
N ILE A 114 12.89 -3.33 26.93
CA ILE A 114 14.11 -2.63 26.50
C ILE A 114 13.77 -1.45 25.60
N SER A 115 12.84 -1.61 24.65
CA SER A 115 12.42 -0.51 23.75
C SER A 115 11.89 0.68 24.55
N LYS A 116 11.15 0.43 25.63
CA LYS A 116 10.68 1.46 26.56
C LYS A 116 11.83 2.10 27.35
N GLU A 117 12.79 1.30 27.82
CA GLU A 117 13.97 1.77 28.55
C GLU A 117 14.82 2.74 27.71
N VAL A 118 15.04 2.41 26.44
CA VAL A 118 15.86 3.23 25.52
C VAL A 118 15.08 4.33 24.80
N GLY A 119 13.75 4.38 24.98
CA GLY A 119 12.88 5.36 24.33
C GLY A 119 12.61 5.10 22.83
N ASP A 120 12.83 3.87 22.34
CA ASP A 120 12.53 3.47 20.97
C ASP A 120 11.02 3.17 20.81
N LYS A 121 10.25 4.21 20.47
CA LYS A 121 8.81 4.08 20.20
C LYS A 121 8.50 3.16 19.01
N THR A 122 9.36 3.09 18.00
CA THR A 122 9.12 2.22 16.83
C THR A 122 9.35 0.76 17.22
N GLY A 123 10.40 0.48 18.00
CA GLY A 123 10.67 -0.82 18.61
C GLY A 123 9.54 -1.27 19.54
N GLU A 124 8.98 -0.36 20.34
CA GLU A 124 7.81 -0.62 21.18
C GLU A 124 6.61 -1.06 20.32
N ALA A 125 6.26 -0.29 19.29
CA ALA A 125 5.17 -0.60 18.37
C ALA A 125 5.38 -1.93 17.65
N CYS A 126 6.61 -2.23 17.22
CA CYS A 126 6.98 -3.50 16.57
C CYS A 126 6.87 -4.69 17.52
N SER A 127 7.26 -4.52 18.79
CA SER A 127 7.12 -5.54 19.83
C SER A 127 5.66 -5.87 20.09
N LEU A 128 4.82 -4.85 20.24
CA LEU A 128 3.37 -4.99 20.42
C LEU A 128 2.75 -5.72 19.22
N CYS A 129 3.10 -5.36 17.99
CA CYS A 129 2.64 -6.09 16.80
C CYS A 129 3.04 -7.56 16.83
N SER A 130 4.30 -7.86 17.18
CA SER A 130 4.84 -9.22 17.24
C SER A 130 4.20 -10.06 18.35
N LEU A 131 3.91 -9.45 19.50
CA LEU A 131 3.11 -10.06 20.56
C LEU A 131 1.68 -10.37 20.07
N GLY A 132 1.06 -9.43 19.34
CA GLY A 132 -0.24 -9.62 18.71
C GLY A 132 -0.27 -10.86 17.81
N VAL A 133 0.72 -11.01 16.92
CA VAL A 133 0.88 -12.21 16.08
C VAL A 133 1.07 -13.47 16.92
N SER A 134 1.87 -13.40 17.98
CA SER A 134 2.19 -14.57 18.83
C SER A 134 0.96 -15.07 19.60
N PHE A 135 0.16 -14.16 20.15
CA PHE A 135 -1.10 -14.50 20.83
C PHE A 135 -2.17 -14.99 19.86
N GLU A 136 -2.21 -14.44 18.65
CA GLU A 136 -3.09 -14.94 17.60
C GLU A 136 -2.76 -16.39 17.22
N TYR A 137 -1.47 -16.73 17.12
CA TYR A 137 -1.02 -18.12 16.91
C TYR A 137 -1.41 -19.06 18.06
N GLN A 138 -1.57 -18.55 19.27
CA GLN A 138 -2.08 -19.32 20.42
C GLN A 138 -3.61 -19.43 20.45
N GLY A 139 -4.32 -18.73 19.55
CA GLY A 139 -5.78 -18.63 19.54
C GLY A 139 -6.35 -17.63 20.55
N ASP A 140 -5.50 -16.87 21.27
CA ASP A 140 -5.96 -15.82 22.18
C ASP A 140 -6.23 -14.52 21.42
N LEU A 141 -7.40 -14.50 20.76
CA LEU A 141 -7.82 -13.39 19.91
C LEU A 141 -8.05 -12.09 20.70
N MET A 142 -8.37 -12.17 21.99
CA MET A 142 -8.60 -10.99 22.83
C MET A 142 -7.29 -10.26 23.09
N ARG A 143 -6.28 -10.95 23.63
CA ARG A 143 -4.97 -10.34 23.86
C ARG A 143 -4.32 -9.92 22.54
N ALA A 144 -4.44 -10.74 21.49
CA ALA A 144 -3.92 -10.37 20.18
C ALA A 144 -4.50 -9.04 19.68
N PHE A 145 -5.81 -8.83 19.84
CA PHE A 145 -6.46 -7.57 19.46
C PHE A 145 -5.91 -6.38 20.26
N ASP A 146 -5.79 -6.51 21.58
CA ASP A 146 -5.30 -5.42 22.45
C ASP A 146 -3.86 -5.02 22.10
N TYR A 147 -3.01 -6.00 21.78
CA TYR A 147 -1.64 -5.76 21.33
C TYR A 147 -1.56 -5.10 19.95
N TYR A 148 -2.35 -5.56 18.97
CA TYR A 148 -2.44 -4.90 17.67
C TYR A 148 -2.98 -3.48 17.79
N TYR A 149 -3.95 -3.26 18.66
CA TYR A 149 -4.55 -1.93 18.88
C TYR A 149 -3.51 -0.97 19.46
N SER A 150 -2.83 -1.39 20.52
CA SER A 150 -1.76 -0.60 21.14
C SER A 150 -0.62 -0.30 20.16
N SER A 151 -0.27 -1.28 19.30
CA SER A 151 0.73 -1.11 18.23
C SER A 151 0.30 -0.06 17.21
N VAL A 152 -0.96 -0.10 16.75
CA VAL A 152 -1.50 0.85 15.77
C VAL A 152 -1.56 2.27 16.34
N GLU A 153 -1.98 2.45 17.60
CA GLU A 153 -1.98 3.78 18.23
C GLU A 153 -0.58 4.40 18.23
N LEU A 154 0.44 3.62 18.61
CA LEU A 154 1.82 4.09 18.64
C LEU A 154 2.36 4.40 17.23
N TYR A 155 2.03 3.59 16.22
CA TYR A 155 2.36 3.88 14.83
C TYR A 155 1.67 5.14 14.33
N ASP A 156 0.40 5.36 14.67
CA ASP A 156 -0.34 6.56 14.30
C ASP A 156 0.27 7.82 14.95
N ASP A 157 0.70 7.74 16.21
CA ASP A 157 1.41 8.83 16.91
C ASP A 157 2.75 9.17 16.24
N ILE A 158 3.56 8.15 15.92
CA ILE A 158 4.83 8.35 15.21
C ILE A 158 4.57 8.93 13.82
N ARG A 159 3.58 8.39 13.09
CA ARG A 159 3.19 8.86 11.76
C ARG A 159 2.72 10.33 11.80
N ALA A 160 2.00 10.74 12.84
CA ALA A 160 1.59 12.13 13.03
C ALA A 160 2.79 13.06 13.23
N SER A 161 3.87 12.60 13.86
CA SER A 161 5.10 13.38 14.06
C SER A 161 5.93 13.61 12.78
N LEU A 162 5.67 12.85 11.70
CA LEU A 162 6.39 12.96 10.41
C LEU A 162 6.05 14.24 9.59
N GLN A 163 5.28 15.18 10.16
CA GLN A 163 4.90 16.47 9.52
C GLN A 163 4.17 16.30 8.17
N LEU A 164 4.18 17.31 7.28
CA LEU A 164 3.49 17.30 5.96
C LEU A 164 4.25 16.52 4.86
N ASN A 165 5.15 15.60 5.20
CA ASN A 165 5.77 14.73 4.18
C ASN A 165 4.88 13.50 3.92
N ASP A 166 3.96 13.64 2.99
CA ASP A 166 2.98 12.59 2.67
C ASP A 166 3.65 11.30 2.17
N GLN A 167 4.77 11.40 1.43
CA GLN A 167 5.49 10.22 0.97
C GLN A 167 6.03 9.42 2.16
N TRP A 168 6.60 10.07 3.16
CA TRP A 168 7.09 9.40 4.36
C TRP A 168 5.95 8.77 5.16
N LYS A 169 4.83 9.48 5.32
CA LYS A 169 3.62 8.93 5.98
C LYS A 169 3.08 7.69 5.28
N ILE A 170 3.00 7.71 3.95
CA ILE A 170 2.54 6.58 3.14
C ILE A 170 3.50 5.40 3.28
N CYS A 171 4.81 5.64 3.13
CA CYS A 171 5.83 4.60 3.27
C CYS A 171 5.81 3.98 4.68
N TYR A 172 5.72 4.81 5.72
CA TYR A 172 5.66 4.36 7.11
C TYR A 172 4.42 3.48 7.37
N ARG A 173 3.23 3.92 6.93
CA ARG A 173 2.01 3.09 7.02
C ARG A 173 2.18 1.76 6.29
N ASN A 174 2.75 1.78 5.09
CA ASN A 174 2.93 0.56 4.29
C ASN A 174 3.91 -0.42 4.94
N GLN A 175 4.98 0.08 5.57
CA GLN A 175 5.93 -0.73 6.31
C GLN A 175 5.26 -1.47 7.48
N HIS A 176 4.28 -0.84 8.13
CA HIS A 176 3.62 -1.39 9.33
C HIS A 176 2.21 -1.94 9.05
N LYS A 177 1.88 -2.28 7.80
CA LYS A 177 0.55 -2.77 7.37
C LYS A 177 0.04 -3.99 8.17
N ALA A 178 0.94 -4.82 8.70
CA ALA A 178 0.60 -6.03 9.43
C ALA A 178 -0.22 -5.76 10.70
N ALA A 179 0.09 -4.71 11.46
CA ALA A 179 -0.62 -4.39 12.69
C ALA A 179 -2.09 -3.99 12.40
N TYR A 180 -2.28 -3.14 11.39
CA TYR A 180 -3.60 -2.75 10.91
C TYR A 180 -4.39 -3.96 10.39
N LYS A 181 -3.74 -4.87 9.65
CA LYS A 181 -4.38 -6.12 9.19
C LYS A 181 -4.83 -7.01 10.33
N GLY A 182 -4.01 -7.15 11.37
CA GLY A 182 -4.35 -7.91 12.57
C GLY A 182 -5.67 -7.46 13.21
N LEU A 183 -5.88 -6.14 13.34
CA LEU A 183 -7.09 -5.58 13.95
C LEU A 183 -8.38 -6.02 13.27
N TRP A 184 -8.46 -5.85 11.95
CA TRP A 184 -9.69 -6.18 11.25
C TRP A 184 -9.83 -7.68 10.99
N ARG A 185 -8.73 -8.42 10.83
CA ARG A 185 -8.75 -9.88 10.72
C ARG A 185 -9.34 -10.53 11.97
N ILE A 186 -8.95 -10.06 13.16
CA ILE A 186 -9.52 -10.56 14.42
C ILE A 186 -11.01 -10.21 14.54
N ASN A 187 -11.41 -8.99 14.17
CA ASN A 187 -12.83 -8.64 14.15
C ASN A 187 -13.63 -9.54 13.20
N LEU A 188 -13.09 -9.86 12.02
CA LEU A 188 -13.70 -10.80 11.08
C LEU A 188 -13.83 -12.21 11.66
N SER A 189 -12.76 -12.75 12.27
CA SER A 189 -12.80 -14.11 12.84
C SER A 189 -13.79 -14.24 14.00
N ARG A 190 -14.16 -13.12 14.63
CA ARG A 190 -15.22 -13.03 15.65
C ARG A 190 -16.61 -12.77 15.08
N GLY A 191 -16.77 -12.76 13.75
CA GLY A 191 -18.03 -12.44 13.07
C GLY A 191 -18.45 -10.97 13.13
N GLN A 192 -17.56 -10.07 13.60
CA GLN A 192 -17.85 -8.64 13.75
C GLN A 192 -17.55 -7.88 12.46
N VAL A 193 -18.32 -8.18 11.41
CA VAL A 193 -18.13 -7.69 10.03
C VAL A 193 -18.02 -6.16 9.96
N VAL A 194 -18.92 -5.44 10.63
CA VAL A 194 -18.92 -3.97 10.65
C VAL A 194 -17.69 -3.41 11.36
N LYS A 195 -17.31 -3.98 12.51
CA LYS A 195 -16.12 -3.53 13.25
C LYS A 195 -14.83 -3.80 12.46
N ALA A 196 -14.78 -4.91 11.73
CA ALA A 196 -13.68 -5.20 10.82
C ALA A 196 -13.59 -4.12 9.73
N LEU A 197 -14.69 -3.77 9.07
CA LEU A 197 -14.73 -2.72 8.06
C LEU A 197 -14.20 -1.38 8.63
N LEU A 198 -14.68 -0.97 9.81
CA LEU A 198 -14.23 0.26 10.46
C LEU A 198 -12.72 0.23 10.81
N ALA A 199 -12.20 -0.94 11.23
CA ALA A 199 -10.78 -1.11 11.51
C ALA A 199 -9.91 -1.06 10.23
N ILE A 200 -10.41 -1.56 9.10
CA ILE A 200 -9.73 -1.42 7.79
C ILE A 200 -9.67 0.06 7.41
N GLU A 201 -10.80 0.77 7.50
CA GLU A 201 -10.90 2.19 7.13
C GLU A 201 -9.91 3.07 7.91
N LYS A 202 -9.64 2.75 9.18
CA LYS A 202 -8.62 3.45 9.99
C LYS A 202 -7.24 3.48 9.31
N GLY A 203 -6.89 2.42 8.60
CA GLY A 203 -5.63 2.29 7.88
C GLY A 203 -5.66 2.79 6.43
N ARG A 204 -6.81 3.16 5.86
CA ARG A 204 -6.93 3.54 4.43
C ARG A 204 -6.68 5.03 4.23
N ALA A 205 -5.97 5.35 3.15
CA ALA A 205 -5.78 6.71 2.65
C ALA A 205 -5.38 7.74 3.74
N GLN A 206 -4.60 7.34 4.74
CA GLN A 206 -4.32 8.17 5.93
C GLN A 206 -3.66 9.50 5.59
N ALA A 207 -2.74 9.53 4.62
CA ALA A 207 -2.12 10.79 4.16
C ALA A 207 -3.14 11.72 3.50
N LEU A 208 -4.01 11.19 2.63
CA LEU A 208 -5.10 11.96 2.02
C LEU A 208 -6.09 12.46 3.08
N ARG A 209 -6.42 11.63 4.09
CA ARG A 209 -7.24 12.04 5.23
C ARG A 209 -6.62 13.23 5.94
N ASP A 210 -5.33 13.16 6.29
CA ASP A 210 -4.64 14.27 6.97
C ASP A 210 -4.71 15.58 6.15
N LEU A 211 -4.47 15.50 4.84
CA LEU A 211 -4.60 16.64 3.91
C LEU A 211 -6.03 17.20 3.89
N MET A 212 -7.02 16.32 3.85
CA MET A 212 -8.43 16.70 3.81
C MET A 212 -8.87 17.30 5.14
N VAL A 213 -8.50 16.73 6.29
CA VAL A 213 -8.81 17.31 7.61
C VAL A 213 -8.25 18.74 7.70
N THR A 214 -7.02 18.97 7.23
CA THR A 214 -6.41 20.30 7.20
C THR A 214 -7.22 21.30 6.35
N LYS A 215 -7.83 20.85 5.25
CA LYS A 215 -8.63 21.71 4.36
C LYS A 215 -10.08 21.90 4.82
N TYR A 216 -10.74 20.82 5.26
CA TYR A 216 -12.17 20.78 5.52
C TYR A 216 -12.53 21.02 7.00
N GLN A 217 -11.57 20.92 7.92
CA GLN A 217 -11.75 21.18 9.35
C GLN A 217 -10.70 22.15 9.92
N PRO A 218 -10.60 23.40 9.42
CA PRO A 218 -9.65 24.37 9.96
C PRO A 218 -10.16 24.99 11.27
N GLY A 219 -9.82 24.40 12.43
CA GLY A 219 -9.83 25.08 13.74
C GLY A 219 -10.74 24.49 14.86
N ASP A 220 -10.16 24.39 16.06
CA ASP A 220 -10.72 24.22 17.43
C ASP A 220 -11.66 23.06 17.81
N SER A 221 -11.93 22.08 16.94
CA SER A 221 -12.49 20.80 17.41
C SER A 221 -11.38 19.90 17.94
N LEU A 222 -11.02 20.05 19.23
CA LEU A 222 -10.11 19.17 19.99
C LEU A 222 -10.60 17.69 20.08
N THR A 223 -11.71 17.37 19.43
CA THR A 223 -12.14 16.00 19.13
C THR A 223 -12.31 15.88 17.63
N PRO A 224 -11.56 15.02 16.93
CA PRO A 224 -11.85 14.73 15.53
C PRO A 224 -13.28 14.15 15.48
N SER A 225 -14.23 14.86 14.86
CA SER A 225 -15.47 14.23 14.41
C SER A 225 -15.18 13.05 13.46
N ALA A 226 -13.96 13.03 12.88
CA ALA A 226 -13.35 11.94 12.14
C ALA A 226 -13.05 10.65 12.95
N SER A 227 -13.26 10.63 14.28
CA SER A 227 -12.96 9.45 15.11
C SER A 227 -13.97 8.31 14.97
N ARG A 228 -15.17 8.57 14.42
CA ARG A 228 -16.19 7.53 14.19
C ARG A 228 -16.85 7.68 12.83
N ILE A 229 -16.53 6.74 11.95
CA ILE A 229 -17.22 6.62 10.66
C ILE A 229 -18.66 6.18 10.91
N SER A 230 -19.61 6.97 10.44
CA SER A 230 -21.02 6.58 10.36
C SER A 230 -21.27 5.92 9.02
N LEU A 231 -21.96 4.77 9.00
CA LEU A 231 -22.29 4.08 7.75
C LEU A 231 -23.64 4.50 7.16
N ARG A 232 -24.37 5.40 7.84
CA ARG A 232 -25.73 5.81 7.42
C ARG A 232 -25.79 6.51 6.07
N TRP A 233 -24.77 7.30 5.74
CA TRP A 233 -24.71 8.09 4.50
C TRP A 233 -23.99 7.34 3.37
N VAL A 234 -23.48 6.13 3.63
CA VAL A 234 -22.73 5.37 2.63
C VAL A 234 -23.68 4.90 1.53
N PRO A 235 -23.40 5.17 0.25
CA PRO A 235 -24.24 4.72 -0.84
C PRO A 235 -24.48 3.21 -0.82
N LEU A 236 -25.69 2.79 -1.18
CA LEU A 236 -25.97 1.37 -1.43
C LEU A 236 -25.05 0.86 -2.55
N SER A 237 -24.72 -0.43 -2.52
CA SER A 237 -23.76 -1.04 -3.45
C SER A 237 -22.35 -0.43 -3.39
N THR A 238 -21.99 0.09 -2.21
CA THR A 238 -20.59 0.35 -1.88
C THR A 238 -19.89 -0.96 -1.56
N VAL A 239 -18.83 -1.26 -2.29
CA VAL A 239 -18.03 -2.48 -2.23
C VAL A 239 -16.64 -2.17 -1.72
N PHE A 240 -16.31 -2.68 -0.54
CA PHE A 240 -14.96 -2.63 0.02
C PHE A 240 -14.18 -3.84 -0.42
N ILE A 241 -12.93 -3.64 -0.85
CA ILE A 241 -12.05 -4.73 -1.29
C ILE A 241 -10.76 -4.68 -0.49
N ALA A 242 -10.38 -5.78 0.14
CA ALA A 242 -9.11 -5.92 0.85
C ALA A 242 -8.51 -7.33 0.71
N ILE A 243 -7.18 -7.42 0.71
CA ILE A 243 -6.46 -8.69 0.72
C ILE A 243 -6.06 -9.04 2.15
N ASN A 244 -6.37 -10.26 2.57
CA ASN A 244 -5.80 -10.86 3.76
C ASN A 244 -5.50 -12.34 3.52
N GLY A 245 -4.24 -12.70 3.74
CA GLY A 245 -3.77 -14.04 3.38
C GLY A 245 -3.95 -14.27 1.87
N PRO A 246 -4.27 -15.49 1.44
CA PRO A 246 -4.48 -15.81 0.02
C PRO A 246 -5.89 -15.44 -0.50
N CYS A 247 -6.65 -14.66 0.27
CA CYS A 247 -8.04 -14.34 -0.05
C CYS A 247 -8.27 -12.84 -0.31
N VAL A 248 -9.16 -12.56 -1.25
CA VAL A 248 -9.79 -11.26 -1.44
C VAL A 248 -11.08 -11.23 -0.62
N ASN A 249 -11.26 -10.20 0.20
CA ASN A 249 -12.43 -10.02 1.04
C ASN A 249 -13.22 -8.83 0.51
N PHE A 250 -14.53 -9.03 0.38
CA PHE A 250 -15.49 -8.03 -0.07
C PHE A 250 -16.48 -7.73 1.05
N TRP A 251 -16.75 -6.46 1.29
CA TRP A 251 -17.90 -6.02 2.09
C TRP A 251 -18.83 -5.26 1.16
N VAL A 252 -20.07 -5.71 1.04
CA VAL A 252 -21.09 -5.06 0.20
C VAL A 252 -22.14 -4.44 1.10
N CYS A 253 -22.27 -3.12 1.00
CA CYS A 253 -23.26 -2.35 1.74
C CYS A 253 -24.63 -2.46 1.05
N LEU A 254 -25.57 -3.17 1.67
CA LEU A 254 -26.94 -3.34 1.15
C LEU A 254 -27.95 -2.44 1.87
N SER A 255 -27.66 -2.03 3.11
CA SER A 255 -28.38 -1.00 3.85
C SER A 255 -27.54 -0.54 5.05
N GLU A 256 -27.97 0.49 5.78
CA GLU A 256 -27.24 1.05 6.94
C GLU A 256 -26.78 0.00 7.96
N ASN A 257 -27.57 -1.06 8.15
CA ASN A 257 -27.28 -2.14 9.11
C ASN A 257 -27.09 -3.51 8.45
N ASN A 258 -27.04 -3.58 7.11
CA ASN A 258 -26.86 -4.83 6.38
C ASN A 258 -25.63 -4.75 5.50
N ILE A 259 -24.52 -5.29 6.00
CA ILE A 259 -23.27 -5.43 5.26
C ILE A 259 -23.01 -6.91 5.09
N GLN A 260 -23.05 -7.38 3.85
CA GLN A 260 -22.69 -8.75 3.53
C GLN A 260 -21.20 -8.86 3.24
N MET A 261 -20.59 -9.96 3.65
CA MET A 261 -19.19 -10.24 3.43
C MET A 261 -19.06 -11.44 2.49
N ARG A 262 -18.21 -11.30 1.44
CA ARG A 262 -17.81 -12.40 0.57
C ARG A 262 -16.30 -12.58 0.65
N GLN A 263 -15.85 -13.82 0.74
CA GLN A 263 -14.43 -14.15 0.67
C GLN A 263 -14.15 -14.97 -0.58
N VAL A 264 -13.11 -14.59 -1.32
CA VAL A 264 -12.72 -15.21 -2.58
C VAL A 264 -11.28 -15.68 -2.49
N HIS A 265 -11.07 -16.98 -2.70
CA HIS A 265 -9.74 -17.58 -2.80
C HIS A 265 -9.33 -17.66 -4.27
N VAL A 266 -8.22 -16.99 -4.63
CA VAL A 266 -7.78 -16.88 -6.02
C VAL A 266 -6.65 -17.86 -6.31
N ASN A 267 -6.78 -18.65 -7.37
CA ASN A 267 -5.76 -19.58 -7.92
C ASN A 267 -5.11 -20.53 -6.90
N ASN A 268 -5.77 -20.81 -5.77
CA ASN A 268 -5.23 -21.62 -4.66
C ASN A 268 -3.83 -21.15 -4.16
N TYR A 269 -3.55 -19.84 -4.20
CA TYR A 269 -2.31 -19.30 -3.64
C TYR A 269 -2.17 -19.63 -2.14
N LYS A 270 -0.94 -19.81 -1.65
CA LYS A 270 -0.70 -20.07 -0.23
C LYS A 270 -0.39 -18.79 0.53
N PHE A 271 0.26 -17.83 -0.14
CA PHE A 271 0.75 -16.62 0.50
C PHE A 271 0.11 -15.37 -0.10
N GLU A 272 -0.15 -14.39 0.77
CA GLU A 272 -0.70 -13.08 0.41
C GLU A 272 0.13 -12.37 -0.68
N ASN A 273 1.46 -12.43 -0.58
CA ASN A 273 2.35 -11.77 -1.54
C ASN A 273 2.20 -12.33 -2.96
N GLU A 274 1.89 -13.61 -3.11
CA GLU A 274 1.66 -14.21 -4.43
C GLU A 274 0.41 -13.62 -5.07
N LEU A 275 -0.66 -13.48 -4.29
CA LEU A 275 -1.89 -12.84 -4.72
C LEU A 275 -1.68 -11.36 -5.04
N GLU A 276 -1.00 -10.60 -4.16
CA GLU A 276 -0.69 -9.18 -4.40
C GLU A 276 0.08 -8.99 -5.72
N VAL A 277 1.14 -9.78 -5.95
CA VAL A 277 1.94 -9.73 -7.19
C VAL A 277 1.10 -10.13 -8.41
N PHE A 278 0.24 -11.14 -8.28
CA PHE A 278 -0.63 -11.57 -9.36
C PHE A 278 -1.63 -10.48 -9.78
N ILE A 279 -2.30 -9.83 -8.82
CA ILE A 279 -3.22 -8.71 -9.12
C ILE A 279 -2.47 -7.53 -9.71
N GLN A 280 -1.28 -7.21 -9.21
CA GLN A 280 -0.44 -6.15 -9.81
C GLN A 280 -0.06 -6.46 -11.26
N HIS A 281 0.26 -7.72 -11.57
CA HIS A 281 0.54 -8.15 -12.93
C HIS A 281 -0.71 -8.04 -13.82
N LEU A 282 -1.87 -8.49 -13.34
CA LEU A 282 -3.13 -8.34 -14.07
C LEU A 282 -3.45 -6.88 -14.34
N ASN A 283 -3.28 -5.97 -13.39
CA ASN A 283 -3.50 -4.53 -13.61
C ASN A 283 -2.56 -3.97 -14.68
N LYS A 284 -1.27 -4.31 -14.64
CA LYS A 284 -0.32 -3.89 -15.67
C LYS A 284 -0.73 -4.40 -17.06
N THR A 285 -1.23 -5.63 -17.15
CA THR A 285 -1.70 -6.22 -18.42
C THR A 285 -3.01 -5.59 -18.88
N ALA A 286 -3.98 -5.39 -17.98
CA ALA A 286 -5.25 -4.72 -18.27
C ALA A 286 -5.05 -3.28 -18.76
N LEU A 287 -4.14 -2.52 -18.14
CA LEU A 287 -3.77 -1.17 -18.58
C LEU A 287 -3.12 -1.17 -19.98
N LYS A 288 -2.39 -2.23 -20.34
CA LYS A 288 -1.86 -2.41 -21.70
C LYS A 288 -2.97 -2.74 -22.70
N GLU A 289 -3.91 -3.62 -22.33
CA GLU A 289 -5.05 -4.00 -23.18
C GLU A 289 -5.93 -2.80 -23.56
N ILE A 290 -6.09 -1.83 -22.66
CA ILE A 290 -6.83 -0.58 -22.94
C ILE A 290 -5.97 0.55 -23.52
N GLY A 291 -4.68 0.31 -23.76
CA GLY A 291 -3.76 1.31 -24.34
C GLY A 291 -3.28 2.41 -23.39
N ALA A 292 -3.45 2.26 -22.07
CA ALA A 292 -3.10 3.26 -21.05
C ALA A 292 -1.64 3.20 -20.55
N LYS A 293 -0.86 2.14 -20.88
CA LYS A 293 0.55 2.01 -20.45
C LYS A 293 1.48 1.62 -21.60
N ARG A 294 2.60 2.35 -21.76
CA ARG A 294 3.66 2.04 -22.72
C ARG A 294 4.50 0.83 -22.30
N THR A 295 5.00 0.10 -23.31
CA THR A 295 5.75 -1.15 -23.16
C THR A 295 7.15 -0.90 -22.58
N ILE A 296 7.40 -1.40 -21.37
CA ILE A 296 8.72 -1.88 -20.96
C ILE A 296 8.54 -3.36 -20.61
N THR A 297 9.19 -4.22 -21.39
CA THR A 297 9.17 -5.67 -21.23
C THR A 297 10.08 -6.01 -20.05
N ILE A 298 9.52 -6.54 -18.97
CA ILE A 298 10.29 -7.18 -17.90
C ILE A 298 9.91 -8.65 -17.96
N GLU A 299 10.89 -9.48 -18.27
CA GLU A 299 10.76 -10.92 -18.43
C GLU A 299 10.48 -11.60 -17.07
N ASN A 300 9.47 -12.49 -17.12
CA ASN A 300 9.14 -13.64 -16.26
C ASN A 300 9.37 -13.58 -14.73
N PRO A 301 8.31 -13.77 -13.91
CA PRO A 301 8.46 -14.23 -12.54
C PRO A 301 8.70 -15.76 -12.46
N PRO A 302 9.32 -16.27 -11.39
CA PRO A 302 9.72 -17.67 -11.28
C PRO A 302 8.52 -18.60 -11.07
N LEU A 303 8.62 -19.77 -11.69
CA LEU A 303 7.79 -20.94 -11.46
C LEU A 303 8.40 -21.74 -10.31
N ASP A 304 7.68 -21.91 -9.21
CA ASP A 304 7.89 -23.05 -8.32
C ASP A 304 6.53 -23.57 -7.84
N SER A 305 6.38 -24.89 -7.96
CA SER A 305 5.24 -25.70 -7.55
C SER A 305 5.25 -25.93 -6.04
N LEU A 306 4.11 -26.29 -5.44
CA LEU A 306 3.99 -27.31 -4.38
C LEU A 306 2.52 -27.48 -3.92
N THR A 307 2.04 -28.72 -4.14
CA THR A 307 0.99 -29.54 -3.48
C THR A 307 -0.13 -28.89 -2.67
N GLU A 308 -1.35 -29.27 -3.04
CA GLU A 308 -2.64 -28.91 -2.47
C GLU A 308 -2.89 -29.65 -1.14
N GLU A 309 -3.31 -28.91 -0.12
CA GLU A 309 -4.10 -29.43 0.99
C GLU A 309 -5.35 -28.56 1.09
N GLU A 310 -6.51 -29.19 0.91
CA GLU A 310 -7.79 -28.53 0.99
C GLU A 310 -8.20 -28.36 2.44
N VAL A 311 -8.53 -27.14 2.82
CA VAL A 311 -9.35 -26.88 4.01
C VAL A 311 -10.62 -26.19 3.54
N ALA A 312 -11.75 -26.82 3.86
CA ALA A 312 -13.08 -26.33 3.60
C ALA A 312 -13.39 -25.12 4.48
N ASN A 313 -14.02 -24.11 3.87
CA ASN A 313 -14.90 -23.10 4.47
C ASN A 313 -15.63 -22.39 3.32
N ASP A 314 -16.69 -21.63 3.62
CA ASP A 314 -17.61 -20.92 2.71
C ASP A 314 -16.95 -19.83 1.83
N VAL A 315 -15.85 -20.16 1.16
CA VAL A 315 -14.98 -19.29 0.38
C VAL A 315 -15.19 -19.59 -1.09
N ILE A 316 -15.50 -18.56 -1.88
CA ILE A 316 -15.67 -18.68 -3.33
C ILE A 316 -14.29 -18.92 -3.94
N ARG A 317 -14.09 -20.04 -4.63
CA ARG A 317 -12.83 -20.35 -5.32
C ARG A 317 -12.89 -19.84 -6.76
N VAL A 318 -11.91 -19.00 -7.14
CA VAL A 318 -11.76 -18.48 -8.50
C VAL A 318 -10.39 -18.89 -9.03
N ASN A 319 -10.36 -19.70 -10.10
CA ASN A 319 -9.12 -20.07 -10.78
C ASN A 319 -9.11 -19.52 -12.21
N VAL A 320 -8.29 -18.50 -12.43
CA VAL A 320 -8.17 -17.80 -13.72
C VAL A 320 -6.74 -17.86 -14.28
N ARG A 321 -5.80 -18.48 -13.55
CA ARG A 321 -4.36 -18.50 -13.92
C ARG A 321 -4.13 -19.09 -15.31
N HIS A 322 -4.76 -20.22 -15.60
CA HIS A 322 -4.61 -20.96 -16.85
C HIS A 322 -5.64 -20.59 -17.92
N SER A 323 -6.54 -19.66 -17.61
CA SER A 323 -7.53 -19.18 -18.58
C SER A 323 -6.83 -18.35 -19.68
N GLN A 324 -7.22 -18.56 -20.93
CA GLN A 324 -6.79 -17.73 -22.07
C GLN A 324 -7.54 -16.37 -22.13
N SER A 325 -8.39 -16.08 -21.15
CA SER A 325 -9.10 -14.81 -21.05
C SER A 325 -8.17 -13.60 -20.87
N SER A 326 -8.65 -12.44 -21.34
CA SER A 326 -7.98 -11.16 -21.15
C SER A 326 -7.83 -10.80 -19.67
N ALA A 327 -6.87 -9.94 -19.34
CA ALA A 327 -6.67 -9.49 -17.97
C ALA A 327 -7.91 -8.75 -17.43
N LEU A 328 -8.61 -7.98 -18.28
CA LEU A 328 -9.87 -7.32 -17.92
C LEU A 328 -10.95 -8.32 -17.50
N LYS A 329 -11.08 -9.45 -18.21
CA LYS A 329 -12.03 -10.50 -17.86
C LYS A 329 -11.63 -11.24 -16.59
N LYS A 330 -10.34 -11.55 -16.42
CA LYS A 330 -9.82 -12.17 -15.18
C LYS A 330 -10.09 -11.30 -13.95
N LEU A 331 -9.89 -9.99 -14.07
CA LEU A 331 -10.20 -9.05 -12.99
C LEU A 331 -11.70 -8.97 -12.73
N HIS A 332 -12.55 -8.97 -13.76
CA HIS A 332 -14.00 -9.06 -13.61
C HIS A 332 -14.42 -10.34 -12.85
N ASP A 333 -13.86 -11.48 -13.24
CA ASP A 333 -14.16 -12.78 -12.61
C ASP A 333 -13.72 -12.85 -11.14
N ILE A 334 -12.66 -12.13 -10.76
CA ILE A 334 -12.18 -12.04 -9.38
C ILE A 334 -13.00 -11.04 -8.56
N ILE A 335 -13.44 -9.92 -9.16
CA ILE A 335 -13.96 -8.76 -8.42
C ILE A 335 -15.48 -8.68 -8.48
N VAL A 336 -16.07 -8.83 -9.66
CA VAL A 336 -17.49 -8.53 -9.92
C VAL A 336 -18.32 -9.81 -9.83
N THR A 337 -17.88 -10.88 -10.47
CA THR A 337 -18.61 -12.17 -10.46
C THR A 337 -18.97 -12.67 -9.06
N PRO A 338 -18.10 -12.59 -8.04
CA PRO A 338 -18.41 -13.09 -6.69
C PRO A 338 -19.42 -12.26 -5.88
N ILE A 339 -19.76 -11.06 -6.37
CA ILE A 339 -20.69 -10.14 -5.71
C ILE A 339 -21.85 -9.74 -6.62
N ALA A 340 -21.98 -10.33 -7.81
CA ALA A 340 -22.92 -9.93 -8.84
C ALA A 340 -24.38 -9.94 -8.33
N ASP A 341 -24.74 -10.96 -7.55
CA ASP A 341 -26.04 -11.12 -6.90
C ASP A 341 -26.36 -10.01 -5.88
N LEU A 342 -25.32 -9.38 -5.30
CA LEU A 342 -25.47 -8.36 -4.27
C LEU A 342 -25.55 -6.95 -4.84
N ILE A 343 -25.09 -6.75 -6.07
CA ILE A 343 -25.08 -5.45 -6.75
C ILE A 343 -26.15 -5.35 -7.84
N GLU A 344 -26.79 -6.46 -8.20
CA GLU A 344 -27.87 -6.51 -9.19
C GLU A 344 -29.02 -5.54 -8.82
N GLY A 345 -29.58 -4.88 -9.84
CA GLY A 345 -30.68 -3.93 -9.68
C GLY A 345 -30.28 -2.51 -9.24
N ASN A 346 -28.99 -2.22 -9.11
CA ASN A 346 -28.50 -0.86 -8.84
C ASN A 346 -27.93 -0.21 -10.09
N ASP A 347 -28.17 1.09 -10.28
CA ASP A 347 -27.62 1.85 -11.41
C ASP A 347 -26.18 2.35 -11.16
N GLU A 348 -25.72 2.33 -9.91
CA GLU A 348 -24.40 2.82 -9.49
C GLU A 348 -23.70 1.82 -8.56
N ILE A 349 -22.40 1.63 -8.77
CA ILE A 349 -21.52 0.85 -7.88
C ILE A 349 -20.39 1.75 -7.40
N THR A 350 -20.13 1.73 -6.10
CA THR A 350 -19.02 2.47 -5.50
C THR A 350 -17.96 1.51 -4.99
N PHE A 351 -16.77 1.51 -5.59
CA PHE A 351 -15.64 0.70 -5.12
C PHE A 351 -14.77 1.48 -4.12
N VAL A 352 -14.44 0.83 -3.00
CA VAL A 352 -13.44 1.31 -2.02
C VAL A 352 -12.28 0.30 -1.99
N PRO A 353 -11.32 0.38 -2.92
CA PRO A 353 -10.25 -0.60 -3.05
C PRO A 353 -9.09 -0.37 -2.08
N GLU A 354 -8.36 -1.45 -1.75
CA GLU A 354 -7.09 -1.38 -1.01
C GLU A 354 -5.96 -2.05 -1.81
N GLY A 355 -4.74 -1.56 -1.59
CA GLY A 355 -3.53 -2.17 -2.13
C GLY A 355 -3.56 -2.19 -3.66
N PRO A 356 -3.30 -3.34 -4.31
CA PRO A 356 -3.22 -3.39 -5.77
C PRO A 356 -4.56 -3.13 -6.45
N PHE A 357 -5.70 -3.31 -5.77
CA PHE A 357 -7.01 -3.03 -6.35
C PHE A 357 -7.24 -1.55 -6.67
N SER A 358 -6.47 -0.65 -6.07
CA SER A 358 -6.57 0.81 -6.29
C SER A 358 -6.25 1.22 -7.74
N LEU A 359 -5.64 0.31 -8.51
CA LEU A 359 -5.22 0.55 -9.90
C LEU A 359 -6.03 -0.27 -10.92
N VAL A 360 -7.12 -0.89 -10.47
CA VAL A 360 -8.02 -1.63 -11.37
C VAL A 360 -8.77 -0.63 -12.23
N PRO A 361 -8.79 -0.78 -13.57
CA PRO A 361 -9.62 0.04 -14.43
C PRO A 361 -11.06 -0.46 -14.38
N PHE A 362 -11.77 -0.21 -13.26
CA PHE A 362 -13.10 -0.77 -12.98
C PHE A 362 -14.09 -0.58 -14.14
N ALA A 363 -14.10 0.60 -14.76
CA ALA A 363 -14.95 0.91 -15.92
C ALA A 363 -14.71 0.00 -17.12
N ALA A 364 -13.47 -0.41 -17.35
CA ALA A 364 -13.08 -1.22 -18.50
C ALA A 364 -13.15 -2.73 -18.23
N LEU A 365 -13.50 -3.17 -17.01
CA LEU A 365 -13.68 -4.58 -16.71
C LEU A 365 -14.74 -5.17 -17.65
N ARG A 366 -14.50 -6.38 -18.14
CA ARG A 366 -15.37 -7.03 -19.12
C ARG A 366 -15.98 -8.29 -18.56
N ASP A 367 -17.29 -8.43 -18.75
CA ASP A 367 -18.02 -9.62 -18.38
C ASP A 367 -17.77 -10.77 -19.38
N SER A 368 -18.50 -11.88 -19.20
CA SER A 368 -18.40 -13.01 -20.12
C SER A 368 -18.96 -12.74 -21.52
N ASN A 369 -19.83 -11.74 -21.67
CA ASN A 369 -20.41 -11.30 -22.94
C ASN A 369 -19.55 -10.24 -23.66
N SER A 370 -18.40 -9.88 -23.08
CA SER A 370 -17.52 -8.81 -23.56
C SER A 370 -18.09 -7.38 -23.43
N SER A 371 -19.15 -7.21 -22.64
CA SER A 371 -19.69 -5.90 -22.26
C SER A 371 -18.82 -5.28 -21.17
N TYR A 372 -18.62 -3.96 -21.23
CA TYR A 372 -17.87 -3.25 -20.20
C TYR A 372 -18.75 -3.03 -18.98
N LEU A 373 -18.14 -3.02 -17.79
CA LEU A 373 -18.86 -2.74 -16.55
C LEU A 373 -19.52 -1.36 -16.57
N SER A 374 -18.89 -0.38 -17.24
CA SER A 374 -19.45 0.96 -17.44
C SER A 374 -20.70 1.00 -18.32
N ASP A 375 -20.95 -0.05 -19.12
CA ASP A 375 -22.16 -0.13 -19.94
C ASP A 375 -23.40 -0.49 -19.10
N SER A 376 -23.18 -1.11 -17.94
CA SER A 376 -24.25 -1.57 -17.02
C SER A 376 -24.38 -0.69 -15.79
N PHE A 377 -23.28 -0.10 -15.30
CA PHE A 377 -23.26 0.67 -14.06
C PHE A 377 -22.55 2.00 -14.22
N ARG A 378 -23.06 3.01 -13.51
CA ARG A 378 -22.26 4.17 -13.12
C ARG A 378 -21.23 3.72 -12.10
N ILE A 379 -19.97 4.02 -12.33
CA ILE A 379 -18.87 3.54 -11.48
C ILE A 379 -18.26 4.71 -10.73
N ARG A 380 -18.23 4.59 -9.41
CA ARG A 380 -17.52 5.50 -8.52
C ARG A 380 -16.39 4.74 -7.85
N VAL A 381 -15.23 5.37 -7.69
CA VAL A 381 -14.09 4.80 -6.96
C VAL A 381 -13.68 5.79 -5.89
N LEU A 382 -13.56 5.32 -4.64
CA LEU A 382 -13.21 6.16 -3.50
C LEU A 382 -11.96 5.61 -2.80
N PRO A 383 -11.04 6.48 -2.37
CA PRO A 383 -9.84 6.04 -1.65
C PRO A 383 -10.14 5.57 -0.22
N SER A 384 -11.14 6.16 0.46
CA SER A 384 -11.65 5.70 1.76
C SER A 384 -13.02 6.32 2.08
N LEU A 385 -13.80 5.69 2.95
CA LEU A 385 -15.02 6.30 3.50
C LEU A 385 -14.72 7.54 4.32
N THR A 386 -13.60 7.55 5.05
CA THR A 386 -13.26 8.72 5.87
C THR A 386 -13.17 9.98 4.99
N THR A 387 -12.59 9.88 3.80
CA THR A 387 -12.51 11.01 2.87
C THR A 387 -13.89 11.43 2.34
N LEU A 388 -14.77 10.47 2.03
CA LEU A 388 -16.14 10.78 1.60
C LEU A 388 -16.94 11.42 2.74
N GLN A 389 -16.76 10.97 3.98
CA GLN A 389 -17.40 11.57 5.15
C GLN A 389 -16.98 13.02 5.33
N LEU A 390 -15.69 13.33 5.22
CA LEU A 390 -15.20 14.71 5.36
C LEU A 390 -15.83 15.64 4.32
N ILE A 391 -16.05 15.16 3.08
CA ILE A 391 -16.76 15.91 2.05
C ILE A 391 -18.24 16.07 2.42
N HIS A 392 -18.90 15.01 2.86
CA HIS A 392 -20.30 15.03 3.25
C HIS A 392 -20.58 15.96 4.45
N ASP A 393 -19.69 15.93 5.45
CA ASP A 393 -19.80 16.72 6.68
C ASP A 393 -19.38 18.18 6.47
N SER A 394 -18.86 18.53 5.29
CA SER A 394 -18.53 19.91 4.94
C SER A 394 -19.80 20.75 4.78
N PRO A 395 -19.79 22.02 5.23
CA PRO A 395 -20.91 22.92 5.02
C PRO A 395 -21.31 23.02 3.54
N ALA A 396 -22.61 23.13 3.25
CA ALA A 396 -23.11 23.21 1.87
C ALA A 396 -22.51 24.40 1.09
N ASP A 397 -22.13 25.46 1.79
CA ASP A 397 -21.48 26.65 1.25
C ASP A 397 -19.97 26.50 1.04
N PHE A 398 -19.34 25.48 1.63
CA PHE A 398 -17.89 25.24 1.53
C PHE A 398 -17.43 24.99 0.08
N HIS A 399 -18.31 24.42 -0.75
CA HIS A 399 -18.06 24.14 -2.16
C HIS A 399 -18.61 25.21 -3.12
N VAL A 400 -18.95 26.41 -2.65
CA VAL A 400 -19.61 27.49 -3.44
C VAL A 400 -18.70 28.14 -4.50
N LYS A 401 -17.44 27.72 -4.63
CA LYS A 401 -16.68 28.10 -5.83
C LYS A 401 -17.45 27.65 -7.07
N THR A 402 -17.38 28.45 -8.13
CA THR A 402 -18.01 28.14 -9.42
C THR A 402 -16.94 27.99 -10.48
N GLY A 403 -17.32 27.42 -11.62
CA GLY A 403 -16.42 27.21 -12.75
C GLY A 403 -15.63 25.90 -12.67
N ALA A 404 -15.13 25.50 -13.84
CA ALA A 404 -14.34 24.29 -14.01
C ALA A 404 -13.06 24.60 -14.80
N LEU A 405 -11.98 23.91 -14.48
CA LEU A 405 -10.77 23.84 -15.28
C LEU A 405 -10.74 22.46 -15.94
N LEU A 406 -10.90 22.43 -17.26
CA LEU A 406 -10.85 21.22 -18.06
C LEU A 406 -9.59 21.25 -18.91
N VAL A 407 -8.74 20.23 -18.80
CA VAL A 407 -7.47 20.13 -19.53
C VAL A 407 -7.43 18.79 -20.24
N GLY A 408 -7.28 18.77 -21.56
CA GLY A 408 -7.29 17.52 -22.31
C GLY A 408 -6.37 17.56 -23.52
N ASP A 409 -5.68 16.46 -23.78
CA ASP A 409 -4.76 16.32 -24.92
C ASP A 409 -3.78 17.51 -25.08
N PRO A 410 -2.94 17.82 -24.08
CA PRO A 410 -1.89 18.82 -24.21
C PRO A 410 -0.94 18.54 -25.39
N CYS A 411 -0.36 19.59 -25.99
CA CYS A 411 0.54 19.40 -27.12
C CYS A 411 1.90 18.85 -26.68
N PHE A 412 2.16 17.58 -26.99
CA PHE A 412 3.43 16.93 -26.65
C PHE A 412 4.51 17.00 -27.75
N LYS A 413 4.33 17.84 -28.77
CA LYS A 413 5.31 17.98 -29.86
C LYS A 413 6.68 18.33 -29.26
N HIS A 414 7.70 17.53 -29.58
CA HIS A 414 9.08 17.70 -29.12
C HIS A 414 9.36 17.44 -27.63
N ILE A 415 8.42 16.87 -26.88
CA ILE A 415 8.70 16.39 -25.51
C ILE A 415 9.30 14.98 -25.60
N ILE A 416 10.55 14.86 -25.15
CA ILE A 416 11.21 13.58 -24.89
C ILE A 416 11.12 13.35 -23.38
N TYR A 417 10.35 12.34 -22.98
CA TYR A 417 10.19 11.97 -21.58
C TYR A 417 10.62 10.51 -21.40
N GLU A 418 11.51 10.26 -20.44
CA GLU A 418 12.10 8.92 -20.18
C GLU A 418 12.67 8.25 -21.45
N GLY A 419 13.29 9.04 -22.33
CA GLY A 419 13.93 8.56 -23.57
C GLY A 419 12.99 8.30 -24.75
N GLY A 420 11.69 8.64 -24.65
CA GLY A 420 10.72 8.46 -25.73
C GLY A 420 9.85 9.70 -26.03
N LEU A 421 9.44 9.84 -27.28
CA LEU A 421 8.50 10.90 -27.70
C LEU A 421 7.08 10.54 -27.24
N LEU A 422 6.36 11.44 -26.58
CA LEU A 422 4.97 11.20 -26.17
C LEU A 422 3.99 11.23 -27.36
N VAL A 423 2.93 10.42 -27.28
CA VAL A 423 1.87 10.36 -28.31
C VAL A 423 0.72 11.26 -27.91
N GLN A 424 0.06 11.90 -28.89
CA GLN A 424 -1.17 12.64 -28.63
C GLN A 424 -2.31 11.73 -28.15
N LEU A 425 -3.22 12.29 -27.37
CA LEU A 425 -4.33 11.62 -26.71
C LEU A 425 -5.67 12.16 -27.24
N PRO A 426 -6.06 11.86 -28.50
CA PRO A 426 -7.29 12.40 -29.07
C PRO A 426 -8.56 12.00 -28.29
N GLY A 427 -8.53 10.88 -27.55
CA GLY A 427 -9.59 10.50 -26.61
C GLY A 427 -9.76 11.51 -25.47
N ALA A 428 -8.65 11.96 -24.86
CA ALA A 428 -8.66 12.97 -23.81
C ALA A 428 -9.19 14.32 -24.30
N ARG A 429 -8.93 14.68 -25.56
CA ARG A 429 -9.54 15.86 -26.18
C ARG A 429 -11.07 15.75 -26.24
N LYS A 430 -11.57 14.62 -26.76
CA LYS A 430 -13.01 14.37 -26.88
C LYS A 430 -13.69 14.36 -25.50
N GLU A 431 -13.03 13.77 -24.50
CA GLU A 431 -13.50 13.74 -23.12
C GLU A 431 -13.71 15.15 -22.56
N VAL A 432 -12.70 16.03 -22.62
CA VAL A 432 -12.83 17.39 -22.09
C VAL A 432 -13.74 18.29 -22.91
N GLU A 433 -13.85 18.07 -24.21
CA GLU A 433 -14.82 18.77 -25.06
C GLU A 433 -16.26 18.36 -24.72
N MET A 434 -16.49 17.08 -24.43
CA MET A 434 -17.79 16.59 -23.99
C MET A 434 -18.15 17.18 -22.62
N ILE A 435 -17.25 17.11 -21.65
CA ILE A 435 -17.44 17.69 -20.31
C ILE A 435 -17.64 19.21 -20.42
N GLY A 436 -16.88 19.88 -21.29
CA GLY A 436 -16.99 21.32 -21.53
C GLY A 436 -18.37 21.75 -22.03
N ARG A 437 -19.03 20.93 -22.87
CA ARG A 437 -20.42 21.19 -23.30
C ARG A 437 -21.42 21.07 -22.15
N ILE A 438 -21.20 20.14 -21.21
CA ILE A 438 -22.07 19.94 -20.04
C ILE A 438 -21.99 21.15 -19.10
N PHE A 439 -20.78 21.63 -18.82
CA PHE A 439 -20.54 22.73 -17.89
C PHE A 439 -20.54 24.12 -18.56
N ASN A 440 -20.71 24.18 -19.88
CA ASN A 440 -20.54 25.41 -20.68
C ASN A 440 -19.19 26.10 -20.43
N VAL A 441 -18.10 25.31 -20.42
CA VAL A 441 -16.73 25.76 -20.18
C VAL A 441 -15.84 25.36 -21.36
N SER A 442 -15.03 26.28 -21.86
CA SER A 442 -14.03 25.98 -22.89
C SER A 442 -12.81 25.27 -22.29
N PRO A 443 -12.49 24.03 -22.71
CA PRO A 443 -11.34 23.30 -22.20
C PRO A 443 -10.02 23.86 -22.74
N LEU A 444 -8.95 23.68 -21.96
CA LEU A 444 -7.57 23.86 -22.42
C LEU A 444 -7.12 22.59 -23.15
N THR A 445 -6.85 22.71 -24.45
CA THR A 445 -6.38 21.59 -25.28
C THR A 445 -5.19 21.99 -26.14
N GLY A 446 -4.42 21.01 -26.60
CA GLY A 446 -3.26 21.23 -27.47
C GLY A 446 -2.25 22.20 -26.86
N GLU A 447 -1.83 23.20 -27.64
CA GLU A 447 -0.78 24.15 -27.25
C GLU A 447 -1.21 25.11 -26.14
N MET A 448 -2.51 25.23 -25.85
CA MET A 448 -3.03 26.11 -24.79
C MET A 448 -2.99 25.44 -23.40
N ALA A 449 -2.90 24.12 -23.34
CA ALA A 449 -2.89 23.34 -22.10
C ALA A 449 -1.52 23.37 -21.42
N THR A 450 -1.01 24.57 -21.14
CA THR A 450 0.32 24.81 -20.56
C THR A 450 0.31 24.76 -19.03
N LYS A 451 1.47 24.49 -18.42
CA LYS A 451 1.62 24.52 -16.96
C LYS A 451 1.23 25.87 -16.35
N VAL A 452 1.64 26.98 -16.97
CA VAL A 452 1.32 28.33 -16.50
C VAL A 452 -0.18 28.59 -16.50
N GLU A 453 -0.90 28.22 -17.58
CA GLU A 453 -2.32 28.49 -17.67
C GLU A 453 -3.14 27.61 -16.71
N VAL A 454 -2.70 26.37 -16.49
CA VAL A 454 -3.29 25.48 -15.47
C VAL A 454 -3.13 26.09 -14.08
N LEU A 455 -1.92 26.48 -13.69
CA LEU A 455 -1.64 27.03 -12.36
C LEU A 455 -2.37 28.35 -12.10
N LYS A 456 -2.56 29.16 -13.14
CA LYS A 456 -3.33 30.41 -13.06
C LYS A 456 -4.80 30.19 -12.69
N ARG A 457 -5.39 29.05 -13.10
CA ARG A 457 -6.83 28.76 -12.96
C ARG A 457 -7.17 27.75 -11.88
N ILE A 458 -6.24 26.86 -11.52
CA ILE A 458 -6.52 25.70 -10.66
C ILE A 458 -7.05 26.09 -9.27
N SER A 459 -6.62 27.24 -8.73
CA SER A 459 -7.02 27.73 -7.40
C SER A 459 -8.36 28.48 -7.38
N SER A 460 -8.85 28.91 -8.55
CA SER A 460 -10.04 29.75 -8.69
C SER A 460 -11.31 28.97 -9.09
N VAL A 461 -11.19 27.70 -9.45
CA VAL A 461 -12.31 26.86 -9.88
C VAL A 461 -12.78 25.88 -8.80
N ALA A 462 -14.00 25.36 -8.96
CA ALA A 462 -14.58 24.34 -8.09
C ALA A 462 -14.24 22.92 -8.54
N LEU A 463 -14.14 22.72 -9.86
CA LEU A 463 -13.89 21.43 -10.49
C LEU A 463 -12.61 21.52 -11.32
N VAL A 464 -11.70 20.57 -11.11
CA VAL A 464 -10.51 20.38 -11.95
C VAL A 464 -10.59 19.00 -12.55
N HIS A 465 -10.55 18.93 -13.87
CA HIS A 465 -10.48 17.67 -14.62
C HIS A 465 -9.33 17.75 -15.61
N ILE A 466 -8.36 16.84 -15.47
CA ILE A 466 -7.18 16.77 -16.32
C ILE A 466 -7.07 15.39 -16.93
N ALA A 467 -7.15 15.33 -18.26
CA ALA A 467 -6.96 14.15 -19.08
C ALA A 467 -5.68 14.32 -19.91
N ALA A 468 -4.56 13.80 -19.39
CA ALA A 468 -3.23 13.93 -20.01
C ALA A 468 -2.34 12.74 -19.66
N HIS A 469 -1.13 12.69 -20.23
CA HIS A 469 -0.11 11.75 -19.75
C HIS A 469 0.27 12.11 -18.31
N GLY A 470 0.49 11.10 -17.49
CA GLY A 470 0.96 11.28 -16.14
C GLY A 470 1.82 10.12 -15.68
N LYS A 471 2.62 10.38 -14.65
CA LYS A 471 3.47 9.37 -14.02
C LYS A 471 2.78 8.85 -12.78
N MET A 472 2.38 7.59 -12.83
CA MET A 472 1.58 6.95 -11.80
C MET A 472 2.29 6.90 -10.44
N GLU A 473 3.62 6.79 -10.47
CA GLU A 473 4.47 6.64 -9.29
C GLU A 473 4.68 7.97 -8.53
N THR A 474 4.68 9.10 -9.25
CA THR A 474 4.98 10.43 -8.68
C THR A 474 3.75 11.35 -8.64
N GLY A 475 2.67 10.99 -9.34
CA GLY A 475 1.47 11.83 -9.48
C GLY A 475 1.66 13.02 -10.42
N GLU A 476 2.76 13.04 -11.18
CA GLU A 476 3.07 14.15 -12.09
C GLU A 476 2.19 14.10 -13.34
N VAL A 477 1.79 15.27 -13.83
CA VAL A 477 0.99 15.42 -15.05
C VAL A 477 1.79 16.18 -16.10
N ILE A 478 1.83 15.63 -17.30
CA ILE A 478 2.55 16.21 -18.44
C ILE A 478 1.59 17.11 -19.21
N LEU A 479 1.95 18.39 -19.29
CA LEU A 479 1.21 19.44 -19.97
C LEU A 479 1.95 19.90 -21.23
N ALA A 480 1.39 20.88 -21.95
CA ALA A 480 2.07 21.52 -23.06
C ALA A 480 3.22 22.39 -22.53
N PRO A 481 4.35 22.50 -23.25
CA PRO A 481 5.43 23.39 -22.85
C PRO A 481 4.98 24.84 -22.83
N ASN A 482 5.44 25.60 -21.83
CA ASN A 482 5.19 27.03 -21.78
C ASN A 482 5.70 27.75 -23.04
N THR A 483 4.93 28.74 -23.52
CA THR A 483 5.24 29.51 -24.72
C THR A 483 6.40 30.48 -24.53
N THR A 484 6.60 30.95 -23.29
CA THR A 484 7.75 31.75 -22.86
C THR A 484 8.75 30.84 -22.16
N ARG A 485 9.88 30.57 -22.81
CA ARG A 485 10.94 29.68 -22.31
C ARG A 485 12.32 30.19 -22.67
N ASP A 486 13.27 30.01 -21.76
CA ASP A 486 14.67 30.42 -21.95
C ASP A 486 15.40 29.58 -23.01
N ASN A 487 14.99 28.31 -23.17
CA ASN A 487 15.62 27.34 -24.04
C ASN A 487 14.64 26.88 -25.14
N PRO A 488 15.05 26.82 -26.42
CA PRO A 488 14.22 26.26 -27.50
C PRO A 488 13.77 24.81 -27.25
N GLN A 489 14.54 24.02 -26.49
CA GLN A 489 14.16 22.67 -26.09
C GLN A 489 13.49 22.70 -24.71
N PRO A 490 12.24 22.20 -24.58
CA PRO A 490 11.51 22.26 -23.34
C PRO A 490 12.15 21.37 -22.27
N GLN A 491 12.35 21.93 -21.08
CA GLN A 491 12.83 21.23 -19.88
C GLN A 491 11.63 20.79 -19.03
N GLU A 492 11.82 19.80 -18.14
CA GLU A 492 10.72 19.28 -17.29
C GLU A 492 9.96 20.37 -16.54
N ARG A 493 10.65 21.40 -16.04
CA ARG A 493 10.03 22.56 -15.37
C ARG A 493 8.98 23.30 -16.23
N ASP A 494 9.09 23.20 -17.56
CA ASP A 494 8.26 23.94 -18.51
C ASP A 494 6.94 23.22 -18.83
N TYR A 495 6.83 21.93 -18.54
CA TYR A 495 5.68 21.10 -18.93
C TYR A 495 5.20 20.13 -17.85
N LEU A 496 5.98 19.87 -16.80
CA LEU A 496 5.64 18.91 -15.76
C LEU A 496 4.95 19.61 -14.59
N LEU A 497 3.67 19.29 -14.37
CA LEU A 497 2.92 19.68 -13.18
C LEU A 497 3.20 18.65 -12.08
N THR A 498 3.72 19.12 -10.95
CA THR A 498 4.14 18.28 -9.82
C THR A 498 3.15 18.39 -8.66
N MET A 499 3.20 17.45 -7.72
CA MET A 499 2.36 17.49 -6.50
C MET A 499 2.60 18.73 -5.60
N LYS A 500 3.73 19.43 -5.78
CA LYS A 500 4.04 20.66 -5.04
C LYS A 500 3.34 21.89 -5.64
N ASP A 501 3.06 21.85 -6.94
CA ASP A 501 2.36 22.91 -7.67
C ASP A 501 0.86 22.86 -7.37
#